data_AF-A0A661FUK8-F1
#
_entry.id   AF-A0A661FUK8-F1
#
_cell.length_a   1.000
_cell.length_b   1.000
_cell.length_c   1.000
_cell.angle_alpha   90.00
_cell.angle_beta   90.00
_cell.angle_gamma   90.00
#
_symmetry.space_group_name_H-M   'P 1'
#
loop_
_entity.id
_entity.type
_entity.pdbx_description
1 polymer ?
#
loop_
_entity_poly.entity_id
_entity_poly.type
_entity_poly.pdbx_seq_one_letter_code
_entity_poly.pdbx_strand_id
1 'polypeptide(L)' 'WAVSLDVVGTFGLLSMGIFLGLLVVGFIYEWKKGALEWD' A
#
# COMPACT_ATOMS: atom_id res chain seq x y z
N TRP A 1 5.07 9.70 -6.28
CA TRP A 1 4.57 10.19 -4.98
C TRP A 1 5.70 10.59 -4.05
N ALA A 2 6.61 9.69 -3.66
CA ALA A 2 7.70 10.02 -2.72
C ALA A 2 8.60 11.19 -3.18
N VAL A 3 8.84 11.31 -4.49
CA VAL A 3 9.67 12.38 -5.08
C VAL A 3 8.96 13.75 -5.13
N SER A 4 7.63 13.79 -4.96
CA SER A 4 6.82 15.01 -5.08
C SER A 4 6.07 15.34 -3.79
N LEU A 5 6.55 14.81 -2.66
CA LEU A 5 5.88 14.86 -1.36
C LEU A 5 5.70 16.30 -0.85
N ASP A 6 6.64 17.17 -1.19
CA ASP A 6 6.65 18.61 -0.94
C ASP A 6 5.52 19.36 -1.67
N VAL A 7 5.11 18.89 -2.85
CA VAL A 7 4.05 19.52 -3.65
C VAL A 7 2.65 19.08 -3.19
N VAL A 8 2.48 17.81 -2.84
CA VAL A 8 1.16 17.25 -2.48
C VAL A 8 0.85 17.42 -0.98
N GLY A 9 1.88 17.63 -0.16
CA GLY A 9 1.76 17.88 1.28
C GLY A 9 1.01 16.78 2.04
N THR A 10 0.38 17.16 3.14
CA THR A 10 -0.26 16.22 4.09
C THR A 10 -1.41 15.43 3.47
N PHE A 11 -2.15 16.00 2.51
CA PHE A 11 -3.22 15.29 1.81
C PHE A 11 -2.66 14.17 0.91
N GLY A 12 -1.54 14.43 0.26
CA GLY A 12 -0.78 13.40 -0.44
C GLY A 12 -0.35 12.27 0.50
N LEU A 13 0.11 12.62 1.70
CA LEU A 13 0.60 11.63 2.67
C LEU A 13 -0.52 10.74 3.19
N LEU A 14 -1.69 11.31 3.49
CA LEU A 14 -2.86 10.57 3.91
C LEU A 14 -3.39 9.63 2.81
N SER A 15 -3.50 10.13 1.57
CA SER A 15 -3.97 9.32 0.45
C SER A 15 -3.02 8.15 0.16
N MET A 16 -1.70 8.37 0.20
CA MET A 16 -0.73 7.29 0.02
C MET A 16 -0.73 6.32 1.21
N GLY A 17 -0.86 6.81 2.44
CA GLY A 17 -0.96 5.96 3.63
C GLY A 17 -2.14 5.00 3.58
N ILE A 18 -3.32 5.50 3.16
CA ILE A 18 -4.51 4.66 2.96
C ILE A 18 -4.28 3.63 1.85
N PHE A 19 -3.72 4.07 0.71
CA PHE A 19 -3.45 3.18 -0.41
C PHE A 19 -2.49 2.03 -0.03
N LEU A 20 -1.37 2.35 0.64
CA LEU A 20 -0.43 1.34 1.13
C LEU A 20 -1.08 0.42 2.16
N GLY A 21 -1.92 0.97 3.04
CA GLY A 21 -2.70 0.17 4.01
C GLY A 21 -3.59 -0.85 3.31
N LEU A 22 -4.30 -0.46 2.25
CA LEU A 22 -5.12 -1.38 1.45
C LEU A 22 -4.27 -2.47 0.78
N LEU A 23 -3.10 -2.12 0.25
CA LEU A 23 -2.17 -3.10 -0.33
C LEU A 23 -1.69 -4.10 0.72
N VAL A 24 -1.33 -3.64 1.92
CA VAL A 24 -0.92 -4.53 3.02
C VAL A 24 -2.04 -5.49 3.39
N VAL A 25 -3.28 -5.01 3.50
CA VAL A 25 -4.44 -5.87 3.77
C VAL A 25 -4.65 -6.90 2.66
N GLY A 26 -4.57 -6.47 1.39
CA GLY A 26 -4.66 -7.37 0.24
C GLY A 26 -3.54 -8.42 0.23
N PHE A 27 -2.31 -8.01 0.52
CA PHE A 27 -1.17 -8.90 0.62
C PHE A 27 -1.31 -9.93 1.74
N ILE A 28 -1.79 -9.51 2.92
CA ILE A 28 -2.11 -10.42 4.03
C ILE A 28 -3.19 -11.42 3.62
N TYR A 29 -4.22 -10.98 2.90
CA TYR A 29 -5.27 -11.86 2.40
C TYR A 29 -4.71 -12.90 1.42
N GLU A 30 -3.95 -12.46 0.42
CA GLU A 30 -3.33 -13.34 -0.59
C GLU A 30 -2.37 -14.35 0.06
N TRP A 31 -1.57 -13.90 1.03
CA TRP A 31 -0.70 -14.78 1.82
C TRP A 31 -1.51 -15.84 2.56
N LYS A 32 -2.55 -15.44 3.30
CA LYS A 32 -3.41 -16.40 4.03
C LYS A 32 -4.13 -17.38 3.13
N LYS A 33 -4.34 -17.03 1.85
CA LYS A 33 -4.97 -17.88 0.85
C LYS A 33 -3.98 -18.82 0.15
N GLY A 34 -2.68 -18.71 0.44
CA GLY A 34 -1.63 -19.50 -0.21
C GLY A 34 -1.31 -19.03 -1.63
N ALA A 35 -1.78 -17.85 -2.05
CA ALA A 35 -1.53 -17.34 -3.41
C ALA A 35 -0.07 -16.96 -3.67
N LEU A 36 0.71 -16.81 -2.60
CA LEU A 36 2.15 -16.52 -2.62
C LEU A 36 3.01 -17.79 -2.50
N GLU A 37 2.41 -18.97 -2.40
CA GLU A 37 3.15 -20.23 -2.43
C GLU A 37 3.48 -20.55 -3.90
N TRP A 38 4.76 -20.44 -4.24
CA TRP A 38 5.31 -20.78 -5.53
C TRP A 38 5.99 -22.14 -5.40
N ASP A 39 5.23 -23.23 -5.56
CA ASP A 39 5.82 -24.53 -5.92
C ASP A 39 6.40 -24.50 -7.34
#